data_AF-A0A535UHT8-F1
#
_entry.id   AF-A0A535UHT8-F1
#
_cell.length_a   1.000
_cell.length_b   1.000
_cell.length_c   1.000
_cell.angle_alpha   90.00
_cell.angle_beta   90.00
_cell.angle_gamma   90.00
#
_symmetry.space_group_name_H-M   'P 1'
#
loop_
_entity.id
_entity.type
_entity.pdbx_description
1 polymer ?
#
loop_
_entity_poly.entity_id
_entity_poly.type
_entity_poly.pdbx_seq_one_letter_code
_entity_poly.pdbx_strand_id
1 'polypeptide(L)'
;MEGAAQPVAVAAAGPTGRLIVGGVGLVVLIIVGLLIGAPAILLVGCVVAGFGMTYLSGIALNLEERIAFGAVLGAMAVSTATFVLSMVVRDVTLGTVIAGLAIAVGAGTGCAFARRDLLARDAADAAARWAAPVRTAGHPWPVAAVFLVCTVWTLHFLQQAYVYKPEGLWAGYVNIWGDWAAHLTFAGSFAYGHNFPPQYPIDPGNHLGYPFMVDFLAANLVPLGSSLTSALVLTSGLLGLAFPVVMYLAAARFAGGRAAAAIAVFVFLLSGGLGFYYLYGDIAHSG
;
A
#
# COMPACT_ATOMS: atom_id res chain seq x y z
N MET A 1 -9.26 34.32 26.42
CA MET A 1 -8.71 34.61 25.09
C MET A 1 -7.19 34.60 25.23
N GLU A 2 -6.58 33.43 25.05
CA GLU A 2 -5.15 33.22 25.32
C GLU A 2 -4.52 32.55 24.10
N GLY A 3 -3.61 33.29 23.47
CA GLY A 3 -2.48 32.83 22.66
C GLY A 3 -2.69 31.70 21.66
N ALA A 4 -3.28 31.99 20.50
CA ALA A 4 -3.00 31.19 19.32
C ALA A 4 -1.52 31.36 18.96
N ALA A 5 -0.70 30.34 19.24
CA ALA A 5 0.69 30.31 18.84
C ALA A 5 0.78 30.46 17.32
N GLN A 6 1.38 31.56 16.84
CA GLN A 6 1.65 31.74 15.42
C GLN A 6 2.57 30.62 14.93
N PRO A 7 2.30 30.03 13.75
CA PRO A 7 3.21 29.06 13.16
C PRO A 7 4.57 29.75 12.90
N VAL A 8 5.62 29.26 13.55
CA VAL A 8 6.99 29.69 13.30
C VAL A 8 7.29 29.37 11.84
N ALA A 9 7.55 30.40 11.04
CA ALA A 9 8.00 30.25 9.66
C ALA A 9 9.39 29.60 9.66
N VAL A 10 9.44 28.27 9.60
CA VAL A 10 10.67 27.54 9.36
C VAL A 10 11.02 27.72 7.88
N ALA A 11 12.24 28.16 7.62
CA ALA A 11 12.72 28.40 6.26
C ALA A 11 12.49 27.16 5.39
N ALA A 12 11.86 27.37 4.23
CA ALA A 12 11.67 26.32 3.25
C ALA A 12 13.01 25.64 2.95
N ALA A 13 13.02 24.31 2.85
CA ALA A 13 14.22 23.56 2.49
C ALA A 13 14.87 24.20 1.25
N GLY A 14 16.13 24.63 1.40
CA GLY A 14 16.90 25.24 0.32
C GLY A 14 17.03 24.30 -0.89
N PRO A 15 17.55 24.79 -2.03
CA PRO A 15 17.69 24.01 -3.26
C PRO A 15 18.33 22.63 -3.05
N THR A 16 19.32 22.56 -2.16
CA THR A 16 20.03 21.34 -1.76
C THR A 16 19.14 20.33 -1.05
N GLY A 17 18.22 20.77 -0.17
CA GLY A 17 17.30 19.88 0.53
C GLY A 17 16.27 19.23 -0.39
N ARG A 18 15.81 19.97 -1.42
CA ARG A 18 14.91 19.43 -2.45
C ARG A 18 15.59 18.39 -3.34
N LEU A 19 16.87 18.60 -3.65
CA LEU A 19 17.68 17.64 -4.42
C LEU A 19 17.91 16.33 -3.65
N ILE A 20 18.13 16.40 -2.33
CA ILE A 20 18.31 15.21 -1.49
C ILE A 20 17.01 14.39 -1.39
N VAL A 21 15.87 15.03 -1.14
CA VAL A 21 14.57 14.34 -1.07
C VAL A 21 14.19 13.72 -2.42
N GLY A 22 14.40 14.45 -3.52
CA GLY A 22 14.21 13.92 -4.87
C GLY A 22 15.15 12.74 -5.19
N GLY A 23 16.41 12.83 -4.75
CA GLY A 23 17.40 11.76 -4.91
C GLY A 23 17.02 10.49 -4.14
N VAL A 24 16.58 10.60 -2.89
CA VAL A 24 16.12 9.46 -2.09
C VAL A 24 14.91 8.79 -2.73
N GLY A 25 13.92 9.57 -3.19
CA GLY A 25 12.75 9.03 -3.89
C GLY A 25 13.13 8.26 -5.16
N LEU A 26 14.05 8.80 -5.96
CA LEU A 26 14.55 8.14 -7.17
C LEU A 26 15.27 6.83 -6.84
N VAL A 27 16.12 6.81 -5.82
CA VAL A 27 16.84 5.60 -5.38
C VAL A 27 15.86 4.52 -4.93
N VAL A 28 14.83 4.88 -4.16
CA VAL A 28 13.77 3.93 -3.75
C VAL A 28 13.06 3.34 -4.98
N LEU A 29 12.69 4.17 -5.96
CA LEU A 29 12.05 3.69 -7.19
C LEU A 29 12.95 2.75 -7.99
N ILE A 30 14.25 3.06 -8.09
CA ILE A 30 15.23 2.20 -8.76
C ILE A 30 15.36 0.87 -8.02
N ILE A 31 15.50 0.88 -6.69
CA ILE A 31 15.60 -0.33 -5.88
C ILE A 31 14.36 -1.19 -6.04
N VAL A 32 13.16 -0.60 -5.94
CA VAL A 32 11.90 -1.32 -6.15
C VAL A 32 11.85 -1.91 -7.55
N GLY A 33 12.18 -1.14 -8.59
CA GLY A 33 12.23 -1.65 -9.98
C GLY A 33 13.21 -2.81 -10.17
N LEU A 34 14.38 -2.76 -9.53
CA LEU A 34 15.37 -3.82 -9.58
C LEU A 34 14.92 -5.09 -8.83
N LEU A 35 14.20 -4.95 -7.71
CA LEU A 35 13.78 -6.07 -6.88
C LEU A 35 12.60 -6.85 -7.45
N ILE A 36 11.60 -6.17 -8.03
CA ILE A 36 10.34 -6.80 -8.44
C ILE A 36 10.03 -6.68 -9.94
N GLY A 37 10.87 -5.99 -10.72
CA GLY A 37 10.74 -5.88 -12.18
C GLY A 37 9.60 -4.97 -12.65
N ALA A 38 9.07 -5.23 -13.85
CA ALA A 38 7.97 -4.48 -14.44
C ALA A 38 6.68 -4.39 -13.57
N PRO A 39 6.31 -5.39 -12.74
CA PRO A 39 5.23 -5.26 -11.75
C PRO A 39 5.35 -4.04 -10.83
N ALA A 40 6.56 -3.52 -10.57
CA ALA A 40 6.78 -2.29 -9.80
C ALA A 40 5.98 -1.09 -10.34
N ILE A 41 5.84 -1.00 -11.67
CA ILE A 41 5.18 0.13 -12.34
C ILE A 41 3.73 0.25 -11.87
N LEU A 42 3.04 -0.88 -11.72
CA LEU A 42 1.65 -0.89 -11.25
C LEU A 42 1.54 -0.54 -9.77
N LEU A 43 2.40 -1.10 -8.91
CA LEU A 43 2.38 -0.85 -7.47
C LEU A 43 2.72 0.61 -7.13
N VAL A 44 3.80 1.14 -7.71
CA VAL A 44 4.18 2.56 -7.59
C VAL A 44 3.07 3.43 -8.17
N GLY A 45 2.54 3.03 -9.31
CA GLY A 45 1.42 3.70 -9.97
C GLY A 45 0.18 3.82 -9.10
N CYS A 46 -0.16 2.78 -8.32
CA CYS A 46 -1.21 2.86 -7.30
C CYS A 46 -0.90 3.97 -6.30
N VAL A 47 0.29 3.97 -5.69
CA VAL A 47 0.68 4.99 -4.70
C VAL A 47 0.61 6.41 -5.30
N VAL A 48 1.13 6.62 -6.51
CA VAL A 48 1.12 7.92 -7.19
C VAL A 48 -0.31 8.38 -7.50
N ALA A 49 -1.14 7.51 -8.07
CA ALA A 49 -2.52 7.81 -8.42
C ALA A 49 -3.31 8.25 -7.18
N GLY A 50 -3.30 7.43 -6.13
CA GLY A 50 -4.07 7.72 -4.94
C GLY A 50 -3.51 8.87 -4.11
N PHE A 51 -2.18 9.03 -4.02
CA PHE A 51 -1.55 10.21 -3.40
C PHE A 51 -2.11 11.50 -4.00
N GLY A 52 -2.14 11.59 -5.33
CA GLY A 52 -2.67 12.76 -6.01
C GLY A 52 -4.18 12.96 -5.80
N MET A 53 -4.95 11.87 -5.80
CA MET A 53 -6.40 11.92 -5.51
C MET A 53 -6.72 12.44 -4.11
N THR A 54 -5.84 12.22 -3.11
CA THR A 54 -6.08 12.74 -1.74
C THR A 54 -6.21 14.27 -1.70
N TYR A 55 -5.66 15.00 -2.68
CA TYR A 55 -5.78 16.46 -2.76
C TYR A 55 -7.18 16.96 -3.11
N LEU A 56 -8.08 16.06 -3.55
CA LEU A 56 -9.51 16.36 -3.73
C LEU A 56 -10.36 16.09 -2.50
N SER A 57 -9.83 15.43 -1.47
CA SER A 57 -10.63 15.01 -0.29
C SER A 57 -11.22 16.17 0.50
N GLY A 58 -10.65 17.39 0.39
CA GLY A 58 -11.02 18.53 1.23
C GLY A 58 -10.60 18.37 2.71
N ILE A 59 -9.99 17.25 3.08
CA ILE A 59 -9.51 16.97 4.43
C ILE A 59 -8.10 17.55 4.59
N ALA A 60 -7.85 18.19 5.74
CA ALA A 60 -6.52 18.65 6.14
C ALA A 60 -5.63 17.45 6.52
N LEU A 61 -5.06 16.82 5.49
CA LEU A 61 -4.09 15.74 5.59
C LEU A 61 -2.67 16.27 5.41
N ASN A 62 -1.74 15.78 6.23
CA ASN A 62 -0.31 15.99 6.03
C ASN A 62 0.24 15.03 4.96
N LEU A 63 1.51 15.22 4.57
CA LEU A 63 2.12 14.45 3.48
C LEU A 63 2.13 12.93 3.75
N GLU A 64 2.46 12.51 4.98
CA GLU A 64 2.51 11.10 5.38
C GLU A 64 1.12 10.44 5.30
N GLU A 65 0.08 11.17 5.73
CA GLU A 65 -1.32 10.74 5.59
C GLU A 65 -1.71 10.59 4.11
N ARG A 66 -1.33 11.55 3.27
CA ARG A 66 -1.64 11.48 1.83
C ARG A 66 -0.98 10.30 1.16
N ILE A 67 0.25 9.95 1.54
CA ILE A 67 0.94 8.77 1.00
C ILE A 67 0.26 7.49 1.50
N ALA A 68 -0.01 7.38 2.80
CA ALA A 68 -0.56 6.17 3.42
C ALA A 68 -1.99 5.88 2.96
N PHE A 69 -2.91 6.86 3.08
CA PHE A 69 -4.28 6.72 2.59
C PHE A 69 -4.31 6.65 1.06
N GLY A 70 -3.41 7.38 0.40
CA GLY A 70 -3.26 7.37 -1.06
C GLY A 70 -2.92 5.97 -1.60
N ALA A 71 -2.04 5.21 -0.95
CA ALA A 71 -1.73 3.84 -1.39
C ALA A 71 -2.99 2.96 -1.50
N VAL A 72 -3.91 3.08 -0.54
CA VAL A 72 -5.19 2.33 -0.53
C VAL A 72 -6.14 2.84 -1.62
N LEU A 73 -6.37 4.15 -1.68
CA LEU A 73 -7.26 4.76 -2.68
C LEU A 73 -6.76 4.52 -4.11
N GLY A 74 -5.44 4.53 -4.29
CA GLY A 74 -4.79 4.29 -5.56
C GLY A 74 -4.94 2.86 -6.04
N ALA A 75 -4.79 1.87 -5.14
CA ALA A 75 -5.08 0.47 -5.44
C ALA A 75 -6.53 0.29 -5.91
N MET A 76 -7.49 0.94 -5.22
CA MET A 76 -8.90 0.93 -5.63
C MET A 76 -9.11 1.57 -7.01
N ALA A 77 -8.50 2.75 -7.25
CA ALA A 77 -8.66 3.48 -8.50
C ALA A 77 -8.05 2.74 -9.70
N VAL A 78 -6.83 2.20 -9.56
CA VAL A 78 -6.17 1.40 -10.59
C VAL A 78 -6.97 0.13 -10.87
N SER A 79 -7.41 -0.59 -9.82
CA SER A 79 -8.23 -1.80 -9.99
C SER A 79 -9.53 -1.48 -10.72
N THR A 80 -10.21 -0.39 -10.37
CA THR A 80 -11.48 0.00 -11.01
C THR A 80 -11.27 0.38 -12.47
N ALA A 81 -10.25 1.21 -12.77
CA ALA A 81 -9.97 1.66 -14.13
C ALA A 81 -9.59 0.48 -15.04
N THR A 82 -8.69 -0.40 -14.58
CA THR A 82 -8.29 -1.60 -15.31
C THR A 82 -9.45 -2.59 -15.45
N PHE A 83 -10.33 -2.71 -14.44
CA PHE A 83 -11.49 -3.59 -14.48
C PHE A 83 -12.52 -3.16 -15.52
N VAL A 84 -12.84 -1.86 -15.57
CA VAL A 84 -13.75 -1.31 -16.59
C VAL A 84 -13.23 -1.59 -18.00
N LEU A 85 -11.94 -1.38 -18.24
CA LEU A 85 -11.34 -1.70 -19.54
C LEU A 85 -11.34 -3.20 -19.85
N SER A 86 -11.00 -4.02 -18.86
CA SER A 86 -10.97 -5.48 -19.01
C SER A 86 -12.37 -6.08 -19.22
N MET A 87 -13.41 -5.46 -18.66
CA MET A 87 -14.81 -5.83 -18.94
C MET A 87 -15.21 -5.56 -20.39
N VAL A 88 -14.67 -4.50 -21.02
CA VAL A 88 -14.93 -4.19 -22.43
C VAL A 88 -14.16 -5.14 -23.35
N VAL A 89 -12.88 -5.36 -23.05
CA VAL A 89 -12.00 -6.25 -23.84
C VAL A 89 -12.28 -7.74 -23.58
N ARG A 90 -12.93 -8.05 -22.45
CA ARG A 90 -13.17 -9.39 -21.91
C ARG A 90 -11.90 -10.16 -21.57
N ASP A 91 -10.84 -9.44 -21.23
CA ASP A 91 -9.56 -10.03 -20.88
C ASP A 91 -8.67 -9.06 -20.08
N VAL A 92 -7.74 -9.61 -19.28
CA VAL A 92 -6.66 -8.87 -18.62
C VAL A 92 -5.42 -8.95 -19.48
N THR A 93 -5.22 -7.94 -20.33
CA THR A 93 -4.07 -7.83 -21.22
C THR A 93 -3.06 -6.80 -20.72
N LEU A 94 -1.84 -6.82 -21.26
CA LEU A 94 -0.88 -5.73 -21.02
C LEU A 94 -1.47 -4.36 -21.42
N GLY A 95 -2.25 -4.31 -22.50
CA GLY A 95 -2.88 -3.08 -22.98
C GLY A 95 -3.91 -2.52 -22.00
N THR A 96 -4.82 -3.36 -21.48
CA THR A 96 -5.83 -2.93 -20.49
C THR A 96 -5.19 -2.50 -19.18
N VAL A 97 -4.12 -3.19 -18.75
CA VAL A 97 -3.34 -2.85 -17.55
C VAL A 97 -2.69 -1.49 -17.70
N ILE A 98 -1.91 -1.26 -18.77
CA ILE A 98 -1.19 0.00 -18.98
C ILE A 98 -2.15 1.17 -19.20
N ALA A 99 -3.22 0.98 -19.97
CA ALA A 99 -4.22 2.01 -20.20
C ALA A 99 -4.98 2.37 -18.91
N GLY A 100 -5.43 1.39 -18.14
CA GLY A 100 -6.14 1.62 -16.88
C GLY A 100 -5.24 2.30 -15.84
N LEU A 101 -3.98 1.88 -15.77
CA LEU A 101 -2.97 2.52 -14.95
C LEU A 101 -2.74 3.98 -15.37
N ALA A 102 -2.58 4.25 -16.66
CA ALA A 102 -2.37 5.59 -17.19
C ALA A 102 -3.56 6.52 -16.88
N ILE A 103 -4.80 6.01 -16.96
CA ILE A 103 -6.01 6.75 -16.58
C ILE A 103 -5.96 7.11 -15.08
N ALA A 104 -5.71 6.13 -14.21
CA ALA A 104 -5.70 6.36 -12.76
C ALA A 104 -4.56 7.31 -12.34
N VAL A 105 -3.35 7.11 -12.85
CA VAL A 105 -2.20 7.99 -12.59
C VAL A 105 -2.43 9.37 -13.18
N GLY A 106 -2.97 9.47 -14.41
CA GLY A 106 -3.31 10.74 -15.04
C GLY A 106 -4.34 11.54 -14.22
N ALA A 107 -5.38 10.86 -13.72
CA ALA A 107 -6.35 11.47 -12.84
C ALA A 107 -5.70 11.95 -11.52
N GLY A 108 -4.94 11.10 -10.84
CA GLY A 108 -4.25 11.46 -9.60
C GLY A 108 -3.26 12.63 -9.77
N THR A 109 -2.40 12.57 -10.78
CA THR A 109 -1.43 13.64 -11.08
C THR A 109 -2.13 14.94 -11.48
N GLY A 110 -3.23 14.86 -12.25
CA GLY A 110 -4.08 16.02 -12.55
C GLY A 110 -4.67 16.66 -11.29
N CYS A 111 -5.14 15.86 -10.33
CA CYS A 111 -5.63 16.34 -9.03
C CYS A 111 -4.53 17.04 -8.22
N ALA A 112 -3.35 16.43 -8.14
CA ALA A 112 -2.19 17.01 -7.46
C ALA A 112 -1.75 18.32 -8.11
N PHE A 113 -1.73 18.38 -9.45
CA PHE A 113 -1.37 19.58 -10.21
C PHE A 113 -2.40 20.71 -10.02
N ALA A 114 -3.69 20.39 -10.03
CA ALA A 114 -4.76 21.35 -9.75
C ALA A 114 -4.71 21.92 -8.32
N ARG A 115 -3.98 21.26 -7.41
CA ARG A 115 -3.72 21.69 -6.03
C ARG A 115 -2.23 21.86 -5.75
N ARG A 116 -1.44 22.23 -6.76
CA ARG A 116 0.04 22.34 -6.66
C ARG A 116 0.54 23.24 -5.54
N ASP A 117 -0.20 24.28 -5.19
CA ASP A 117 0.17 25.18 -4.09
C ASP A 117 0.02 24.49 -2.72
N LEU A 118 -1.01 23.65 -2.56
CA LEU A 118 -1.19 22.84 -1.36
C LEU A 118 -0.15 21.71 -1.30
N LEU A 119 0.11 21.04 -2.43
CA LEU A 119 1.18 20.05 -2.54
C LEU A 119 2.54 20.63 -2.14
N ALA A 120 2.89 21.83 -2.64
CA ALA A 120 4.13 22.50 -2.30
C ALA A 120 4.22 22.85 -0.80
N ARG A 121 3.09 23.24 -0.18
CA ARG A 121 3.01 23.49 1.26
C ARG A 121 3.19 22.22 2.07
N ASP A 122 2.50 21.13 1.72
CA ASP A 122 2.61 19.85 2.42
C ASP A 122 4.04 19.29 2.33
N ALA A 123 4.69 19.42 1.17
CA ALA A 123 6.07 19.02 0.97
C ALA A 123 7.04 19.87 1.81
N ALA A 124 6.85 21.19 1.86
CA ALA A 124 7.66 22.08 2.67
C ALA A 124 7.47 21.84 4.18
N ASP A 125 6.23 21.64 4.62
CA ASP A 125 5.88 21.29 6.00
C ASP A 125 6.53 19.96 6.41
N ALA A 126 6.40 18.92 5.58
CA ALA A 126 7.04 17.63 5.84
C ALA A 126 8.56 17.78 5.95
N ALA A 127 9.19 18.48 5.01
CA ALA A 127 10.63 18.72 5.06
C ALA A 127 11.05 19.46 6.34
N ALA A 128 10.31 20.48 6.76
CA ALA A 128 10.56 21.20 8.00
C ALA A 128 10.41 20.30 9.24
N ARG A 129 9.35 19.49 9.31
CA ARG A 129 9.12 18.54 10.41
C ARG A 129 10.20 17.46 10.52
N TRP A 130 10.70 16.98 9.39
CA TRP A 130 11.77 15.99 9.32
C TRP A 130 13.16 16.56 9.62
N ALA A 131 13.38 17.85 9.37
CA ALA A 131 14.63 18.54 9.70
C ALA A 131 14.68 19.04 11.16
N ALA A 132 13.53 19.14 11.83
CA ALA A 132 13.47 19.56 13.22
C ALA A 132 14.11 18.51 14.16
N PRO A 133 14.53 18.90 15.37
CA PRO A 133 15.00 17.93 16.36
C PRO A 133 13.96 16.83 16.63
N VAL A 134 14.39 15.57 16.76
CA VAL A 134 13.54 14.38 16.97
C VAL A 134 12.58 14.51 18.17
N ARG A 135 12.97 15.32 19.18
CA ARG A 135 12.18 15.60 20.38
C ARG A 135 11.05 16.63 20.16
N THR A 136 11.02 17.31 19.02
CA THR A 136 9.98 18.29 18.68
C THR A 136 8.60 17.61 18.65
N ALA A 137 7.61 18.28 19.25
CA ALA A 137 6.23 17.82 19.20
C ALA A 137 5.76 17.73 17.74
N GLY A 138 5.10 16.63 17.37
CA GLY A 138 4.64 16.40 15.99
C GLY A 138 5.71 15.88 15.02
N HIS A 139 6.94 15.59 15.48
CA HIS A 139 7.94 14.99 14.59
C HIS A 139 7.48 13.61 14.07
N PRO A 140 7.58 13.32 12.76
CA PRO A 140 7.10 12.08 12.15
C PRO A 140 7.94 10.82 12.42
N TRP A 141 8.87 10.82 13.39
CA TRP A 141 9.75 9.66 13.60
C TRP A 141 9.02 8.42 14.14
N PRO A 142 7.97 8.50 14.99
CA PRO A 142 7.33 7.29 15.50
C PRO A 142 6.51 6.60 14.42
N VAL A 143 5.88 7.35 13.51
CA VAL A 143 5.19 6.73 12.37
C VAL A 143 6.19 6.01 11.49
N ALA A 144 7.38 6.56 11.27
CA ALA A 144 8.44 5.88 10.53
C ALA A 144 9.02 4.67 11.29
N ALA A 145 9.16 4.74 12.62
CA ALA A 145 9.59 3.62 13.44
C ALA A 145 8.57 2.47 13.39
N VAL A 146 7.27 2.78 13.53
CA VAL A 146 6.18 1.82 13.37
C VAL A 146 6.20 1.23 11.97
N PHE A 147 6.31 2.07 10.93
CA PHE A 147 6.41 1.61 9.55
C PHE A 147 7.58 0.66 9.35
N LEU A 148 8.77 0.98 9.85
CA LEU A 148 9.96 0.14 9.73
C LEU A 148 9.75 -1.24 10.38
N VAL A 149 9.32 -1.25 11.65
CA VAL A 149 9.07 -2.48 12.41
C VAL A 149 8.02 -3.35 11.71
N CYS A 150 6.91 -2.74 11.31
CA CYS A 150 5.84 -3.46 10.62
C CYS A 150 6.26 -3.91 9.22
N THR A 151 7.12 -3.16 8.53
CA THR A 151 7.67 -3.57 7.22
C THR A 151 8.49 -4.83 7.35
N VAL A 152 9.43 -4.87 8.31
CA VAL A 152 10.25 -6.07 8.57
C VAL A 152 9.35 -7.27 8.87
N TRP A 153 8.34 -7.10 9.72
CA TRP A 153 7.38 -8.16 10.05
C TRP A 153 6.55 -8.61 8.86
N THR A 154 5.95 -7.67 8.11
CA THR A 154 5.13 -7.94 6.93
C THR A 154 5.93 -8.66 5.86
N LEU A 155 7.16 -8.23 5.58
CA LEU A 155 8.04 -8.91 4.62
C LEU A 155 8.41 -10.31 5.11
N HIS A 156 8.69 -10.48 6.40
CA HIS A 156 8.99 -11.79 6.98
C HIS A 156 7.82 -12.78 6.87
N PHE A 157 6.59 -12.32 7.08
CA PHE A 157 5.40 -13.13 6.92
C PHE A 157 5.11 -13.46 5.45
N LEU A 158 5.18 -12.45 4.57
CA LEU A 158 4.84 -12.60 3.15
C LEU A 158 5.82 -13.47 2.36
N GLN A 159 7.12 -13.47 2.71
CA GLN A 159 8.08 -14.39 2.08
C GLN A 159 7.78 -15.87 2.39
N GLN A 160 7.01 -16.16 3.46
CA GLN A 160 6.58 -17.50 3.82
C GLN A 160 5.19 -17.84 3.28
N ALA A 161 4.47 -16.87 2.69
CA ALA A 161 3.08 -17.07 2.29
C ALA A 161 2.93 -18.18 1.25
N TYR A 162 3.65 -18.07 0.14
CA TYR A 162 3.73 -19.09 -0.90
C TYR A 162 5.18 -19.39 -1.23
N VAL A 163 5.59 -20.65 -1.04
CA VAL A 163 6.96 -21.10 -1.25
C VAL A 163 6.95 -22.29 -2.21
N TYR A 164 7.65 -22.16 -3.33
CA TYR A 164 7.88 -23.31 -4.21
C TYR A 164 9.00 -24.17 -3.65
N LYS A 165 8.71 -25.46 -3.49
CA LYS A 165 9.66 -26.52 -3.18
C LYS A 165 9.68 -27.53 -4.34
N PRO A 166 10.68 -28.42 -4.43
CA PRO A 166 10.74 -29.44 -5.49
C PRO A 166 9.46 -30.27 -5.64
N GLU A 167 8.75 -30.51 -4.54
CA GLU A 167 7.51 -31.27 -4.46
C GLU A 167 6.23 -30.46 -4.76
N GLY A 168 6.32 -29.13 -4.92
CA GLY A 168 5.17 -28.29 -5.31
C GLY A 168 5.09 -26.95 -4.58
N LEU A 169 3.90 -26.34 -4.62
CA LEU A 169 3.59 -25.09 -3.94
C LEU A 169 3.20 -25.35 -2.49
N TRP A 170 3.92 -24.74 -1.56
CA TRP A 170 3.65 -24.80 -0.12
C TRP A 170 3.12 -23.46 0.39
N ALA A 171 2.29 -23.52 1.42
CA ALA A 171 1.87 -22.36 2.18
C ALA A 171 2.49 -22.40 3.58
N GLY A 172 3.08 -21.29 4.04
CA GLY A 172 3.79 -21.23 5.33
C GLY A 172 2.87 -21.13 6.55
N TYR A 173 1.57 -20.96 6.36
CA TYR A 173 0.61 -20.85 7.45
C TYR A 173 -0.75 -21.45 7.07
N VAL A 174 -1.45 -22.05 8.03
CA VAL A 174 -2.73 -22.76 7.80
C VAL A 174 -3.82 -21.86 7.22
N ASN A 175 -3.90 -20.60 7.67
CA ASN A 175 -4.90 -19.69 7.12
C ASN A 175 -4.53 -19.24 5.71
N ILE A 176 -3.25 -19.16 5.36
CA ILE A 176 -2.83 -18.91 3.98
C ILE A 176 -3.20 -20.11 3.11
N TRP A 177 -2.95 -21.32 3.58
CA TRP A 177 -3.32 -22.53 2.85
C TRP A 177 -4.83 -22.59 2.54
N GLY A 178 -5.69 -22.28 3.51
CA GLY A 178 -7.14 -22.31 3.32
C GLY A 178 -7.70 -21.12 2.53
N ASP A 179 -7.36 -19.89 2.94
CA ASP A 179 -7.94 -18.65 2.40
C ASP A 179 -7.30 -18.26 1.06
N TRP A 180 -5.97 -18.28 0.97
CA TRP A 180 -5.29 -17.84 -0.25
C TRP A 180 -5.45 -18.81 -1.41
N ALA A 181 -5.88 -20.06 -1.18
CA ALA A 181 -6.25 -20.97 -2.26
C ALA A 181 -7.45 -20.43 -3.05
N ALA A 182 -8.45 -19.84 -2.37
CA ALA A 182 -9.59 -19.20 -3.01
C ALA A 182 -9.15 -17.94 -3.79
N HIS A 183 -8.36 -17.07 -3.16
CA HIS A 183 -7.81 -15.87 -3.79
C HIS A 183 -6.95 -16.19 -5.02
N LEU A 184 -6.11 -17.23 -4.94
CA LEU A 184 -5.30 -17.70 -6.07
C LEU A 184 -6.20 -18.16 -7.22
N THR A 185 -7.29 -18.86 -6.89
CA THR A 185 -8.29 -19.31 -7.88
C THR A 185 -9.00 -18.12 -8.54
N PHE A 186 -9.41 -17.12 -7.77
CA PHE A 186 -10.08 -15.93 -8.30
C PHE A 186 -9.15 -15.09 -9.17
N ALA A 187 -7.95 -14.77 -8.69
CA ALA A 187 -6.96 -14.03 -9.45
C ALA A 187 -6.56 -14.77 -10.74
N GLY A 188 -6.36 -16.10 -10.64
CA GLY A 188 -6.05 -16.94 -11.78
C GLY A 188 -7.17 -16.97 -12.83
N SER A 189 -8.43 -16.95 -12.40
CA SER A 189 -9.56 -16.90 -13.33
C SER A 189 -9.58 -15.62 -14.18
N PHE A 190 -9.11 -14.49 -13.64
CA PHE A 190 -8.95 -13.26 -14.42
C PHE A 190 -7.70 -13.29 -15.28
N ALA A 191 -6.57 -13.70 -14.72
CA ALA A 191 -5.27 -13.65 -15.39
C ALA A 191 -5.13 -14.65 -16.55
N TYR A 192 -5.79 -15.80 -16.44
CA TYR A 192 -5.65 -16.90 -17.42
C TYR A 192 -6.99 -17.42 -17.94
N GLY A 193 -8.08 -17.22 -17.20
CA GLY A 193 -9.39 -17.80 -17.52
C GLY A 193 -10.36 -16.86 -18.25
N HIS A 194 -9.96 -15.62 -18.57
CA HIS A 194 -10.80 -14.63 -19.25
C HIS A 194 -12.18 -14.44 -18.59
N ASN A 195 -12.22 -14.40 -17.25
CA ASN A 195 -13.45 -14.43 -16.45
C ASN A 195 -14.25 -13.09 -16.51
N PHE A 196 -14.84 -12.80 -17.67
CA PHE A 196 -15.62 -11.58 -17.96
C PHE A 196 -16.94 -11.90 -18.70
N PRO A 197 -18.12 -11.62 -18.11
CA PRO A 197 -18.33 -11.08 -16.77
C PRO A 197 -17.87 -12.05 -15.66
N PRO A 198 -17.49 -11.56 -14.47
CA PRO A 198 -16.98 -12.41 -13.40
C PRO A 198 -17.97 -13.47 -12.93
N GLN A 199 -17.54 -14.73 -12.97
CA GLN A 199 -18.25 -15.90 -12.46
C GLN A 199 -17.42 -16.65 -11.42
N TYR A 200 -18.06 -17.45 -10.57
CA TYR A 200 -17.32 -18.33 -9.66
C TYR A 200 -16.52 -19.37 -10.45
N PRO A 201 -15.18 -19.43 -10.32
CA PRO A 201 -14.38 -20.38 -11.10
C PRO A 201 -14.64 -21.84 -10.69
N ILE A 202 -15.05 -22.05 -9.44
CA ILE A 202 -15.37 -23.37 -8.87
C ILE A 202 -16.84 -23.76 -9.04
N ASP A 203 -17.71 -22.80 -9.40
CA ASP A 203 -19.14 -23.02 -9.63
C ASP A 203 -19.61 -22.18 -10.84
N PRO A 204 -19.19 -22.56 -12.07
CA PRO A 204 -19.44 -21.78 -13.27
C PRO A 204 -20.94 -21.64 -13.57
N GLY A 205 -21.33 -20.49 -14.13
CA GLY A 205 -22.73 -20.12 -14.34
C GLY A 205 -23.31 -19.24 -13.23
N ASN A 206 -22.65 -19.16 -12.07
CA ASN A 206 -23.03 -18.26 -10.97
C ASN A 206 -22.13 -17.03 -10.91
N HIS A 207 -22.72 -15.87 -10.60
CA HIS A 207 -21.98 -14.61 -10.46
C HIS A 207 -20.97 -14.67 -9.32
N LEU A 208 -19.76 -14.14 -9.53
CA LEU A 208 -18.75 -14.02 -8.48
C LEU A 208 -19.17 -12.97 -7.44
N GLY A 209 -19.83 -13.43 -6.37
CA GLY A 209 -20.35 -12.57 -5.29
C GLY A 209 -19.34 -12.21 -4.20
N TYR A 210 -18.16 -12.83 -4.20
CA TYR A 210 -17.06 -12.51 -3.28
C TYR A 210 -16.43 -11.15 -3.64
N PRO A 211 -15.95 -10.32 -2.70
CA PRO A 211 -15.23 -9.07 -2.98
C PRO A 211 -13.89 -9.27 -3.73
N PHE A 212 -13.95 -9.49 -5.04
CA PHE A 212 -12.83 -9.96 -5.87
C PHE A 212 -11.85 -8.88 -6.35
N MET A 213 -12.03 -7.61 -5.96
CA MET A 213 -11.22 -6.53 -6.56
C MET A 213 -9.74 -6.57 -6.18
N VAL A 214 -9.41 -7.13 -5.02
CA VAL A 214 -8.02 -7.39 -4.63
C VAL A 214 -7.40 -8.51 -5.46
N ASP A 215 -8.18 -9.54 -5.80
CA ASP A 215 -7.76 -10.64 -6.67
C ASP A 215 -7.54 -10.17 -8.11
N PHE A 216 -8.43 -9.30 -8.57
CA PHE A 216 -8.31 -8.65 -9.86
C PHE A 216 -7.09 -7.72 -9.92
N LEU A 217 -6.79 -6.96 -8.85
CA LEU A 217 -5.56 -6.19 -8.76
C LEU A 217 -4.31 -7.09 -8.90
N ALA A 218 -4.31 -8.26 -8.26
CA ALA A 218 -3.23 -9.23 -8.42
C ALA A 218 -3.14 -9.75 -9.87
N ALA A 219 -4.28 -10.07 -10.50
CA ALA A 219 -4.31 -10.51 -11.89
C ALA A 219 -3.66 -9.50 -12.86
N ASN A 220 -3.79 -8.19 -12.60
CA ASN A 220 -3.14 -7.14 -13.41
C ASN A 220 -1.60 -7.17 -13.37
N LEU A 221 -0.98 -7.83 -12.38
CA LEU A 221 0.48 -7.99 -12.33
C LEU A 221 0.99 -9.12 -13.24
N VAL A 222 0.12 -10.05 -13.65
CA VAL A 222 0.51 -11.20 -14.48
C VAL A 222 0.93 -10.79 -15.89
N PRO A 223 0.21 -9.92 -16.63
CA PRO A 223 0.69 -9.41 -17.91
C PRO A 223 1.98 -8.58 -17.83
N LEU A 224 2.34 -8.11 -16.63
CA LEU A 224 3.61 -7.42 -16.37
C LEU A 224 4.75 -8.40 -16.05
N GLY A 225 4.51 -9.71 -16.10
CA GLY A 225 5.52 -10.75 -15.91
C GLY A 225 5.63 -11.31 -14.50
N SER A 226 4.72 -10.94 -13.58
CA SER A 226 4.65 -11.60 -12.27
C SER A 226 4.06 -13.01 -12.40
N SER A 227 4.55 -13.96 -11.60
CA SER A 227 3.82 -15.22 -11.39
C SER A 227 2.56 -14.95 -10.57
N LEU A 228 1.53 -15.79 -10.72
CA LEU A 228 0.27 -15.58 -10.01
C LEU A 228 0.45 -15.58 -8.48
N THR A 229 1.25 -16.50 -7.94
CA THR A 229 1.55 -16.54 -6.49
C THR A 229 2.30 -15.30 -6.01
N SER A 230 3.26 -14.81 -6.80
CA SER A 230 3.98 -13.57 -6.50
C SER A 230 3.05 -12.36 -6.59
N ALA A 231 2.12 -12.34 -7.54
CA ALA A 231 1.15 -11.26 -7.68
C ALA A 231 0.30 -11.06 -6.42
N LEU A 232 -0.21 -12.15 -5.82
CA LEU A 232 -0.93 -12.08 -4.53
C LEU A 232 -0.04 -11.53 -3.42
N VAL A 233 1.22 -11.98 -3.33
CA VAL A 233 2.19 -11.50 -2.33
C VAL A 233 2.47 -10.01 -2.50
N LEU A 234 2.68 -9.55 -3.73
CA LEU A 234 3.02 -8.16 -4.04
C LEU A 234 1.85 -7.19 -3.76
N THR A 235 0.62 -7.55 -4.15
CA THR A 235 -0.56 -6.71 -3.86
C THR A 235 -0.91 -6.71 -2.37
N SER A 236 -0.78 -7.85 -1.70
CA SER A 236 -0.88 -7.95 -0.23
C SER A 236 0.19 -7.11 0.45
N GLY A 237 1.42 -7.09 -0.09
CA GLY A 237 2.52 -6.27 0.39
C GLY A 237 2.22 -4.78 0.29
N LEU A 238 1.70 -4.31 -0.84
CA LEU A 238 1.31 -2.90 -1.01
C LEU A 238 0.36 -2.43 0.10
N LEU A 239 -0.72 -3.17 0.36
CA LEU A 239 -1.71 -2.81 1.35
C LEU A 239 -1.26 -3.10 2.78
N GLY A 240 -0.56 -4.22 3.00
CA GLY A 240 0.00 -4.63 4.28
C GLY A 240 1.10 -3.70 4.81
N LEU A 241 1.82 -3.02 3.92
CA LEU A 241 2.77 -1.97 4.28
C LEU A 241 2.08 -0.62 4.57
N ALA A 242 0.99 -0.31 3.86
CA ALA A 242 0.22 0.91 4.08
C ALA A 242 -0.61 0.86 5.37
N PHE A 243 -1.18 -0.29 5.69
CA PHE A 243 -2.17 -0.45 6.76
C PHE A 243 -1.67 -0.02 8.16
N PRO A 244 -0.48 -0.43 8.65
CA PRO A 244 0.01 0.00 9.96
C PRO A 244 0.15 1.53 10.06
N VAL A 245 0.54 2.18 8.97
CA VAL A 245 0.68 3.64 8.89
C VAL A 245 -0.69 4.31 8.91
N VAL A 246 -1.62 3.83 8.09
CA VAL A 246 -3.02 4.26 8.07
C VAL A 246 -3.63 4.17 9.47
N MET A 247 -3.44 3.05 10.15
CA MET A 247 -4.00 2.80 11.46
C MET A 247 -3.36 3.69 12.54
N TYR A 248 -2.03 3.85 12.51
CA TYR A 248 -1.32 4.77 13.39
C TYR A 248 -1.85 6.21 13.22
N LEU A 249 -1.94 6.70 11.98
CA LEU A 249 -2.34 8.07 11.69
C LEU A 249 -3.82 8.31 12.05
N ALA A 250 -4.70 7.37 11.71
CA ALA A 250 -6.11 7.42 12.12
C ALA A 250 -6.24 7.45 13.65
N ALA A 251 -5.56 6.54 14.36
CA ALA A 251 -5.57 6.51 15.82
C ALA A 251 -5.00 7.80 16.43
N ALA A 252 -3.96 8.39 15.85
CA ALA A 252 -3.42 9.67 16.30
C ALA A 252 -4.44 10.81 16.14
N ARG A 253 -5.27 10.80 15.09
CA ARG A 253 -6.35 11.79 14.89
C ARG A 253 -7.51 11.58 15.87
N PHE A 254 -7.89 10.33 16.17
CA PHE A 254 -9.03 10.03 17.03
C PHE A 254 -8.70 10.08 18.53
N ALA A 255 -7.54 9.56 18.94
CA ALA A 255 -7.13 9.44 20.34
C ALA A 255 -6.16 10.55 20.81
N GLY A 256 -5.69 11.41 19.89
CA GLY A 256 -4.85 12.58 20.20
C GLY A 256 -3.43 12.28 20.70
N GLY A 257 -3.08 11.01 20.94
CA GLY A 257 -1.81 10.60 21.54
C GLY A 257 -0.99 9.64 20.67
N ARG A 258 0.30 9.93 20.49
CA ARG A 258 1.26 9.08 19.74
C ARG A 258 1.45 7.70 20.36
N ALA A 259 1.46 7.64 21.70
CA ALA A 259 1.54 6.38 22.43
C ALA A 259 0.29 5.52 22.19
N ALA A 260 -0.90 6.11 22.29
CA ALA A 260 -2.16 5.42 22.01
C ALA A 260 -2.22 4.91 20.55
N ALA A 261 -1.74 5.70 19.60
CA ALA A 261 -1.63 5.29 18.20
C ALA A 261 -0.69 4.09 17.99
N ALA A 262 0.50 4.11 18.60
CA ALA A 262 1.43 2.99 18.54
C ALA A 262 0.83 1.74 19.22
N ILE A 263 0.25 1.90 20.41
CA ILE A 263 -0.42 0.81 21.14
C ILE A 263 -1.53 0.21 20.28
N ALA A 264 -2.35 1.03 19.63
CA ALA A 264 -3.40 0.52 18.74
C ALA A 264 -2.81 -0.40 17.68
N VAL A 265 -1.74 0.03 16.97
CA VAL A 265 -1.06 -0.77 15.94
C VAL A 265 -0.59 -2.11 16.48
N PHE A 266 0.12 -2.11 17.61
CA PHE A 266 0.66 -3.36 18.16
C PHE A 266 -0.40 -4.25 18.78
N VAL A 267 -1.45 -3.69 19.38
CA VAL A 267 -2.61 -4.46 19.84
C VAL A 267 -3.26 -5.17 18.66
N PHE A 268 -3.47 -4.47 17.54
CA PHE A 268 -4.01 -5.10 16.33
C PHE A 268 -3.10 -6.21 15.79
N LEU A 269 -1.82 -5.93 15.60
CA LEU A 269 -0.86 -6.89 15.03
C LEU A 269 -0.65 -8.12 15.92
N LEU A 270 -0.85 -7.98 17.23
CA LEU A 270 -0.77 -9.05 18.22
C LEU A 270 -2.15 -9.67 18.53
N SER A 271 -3.10 -9.54 17.59
CA SER A 271 -4.44 -10.16 17.65
C SER A 271 -5.28 -9.75 18.88
N GLY A 272 -5.17 -8.49 19.31
CA GLY A 272 -5.99 -7.93 20.37
C GLY A 272 -5.63 -8.37 21.80
N GLY A 273 -4.55 -9.15 22.00
CA GLY A 273 -4.20 -9.74 23.29
C GLY A 273 -2.70 -9.96 23.53
N LEU A 274 -2.35 -10.98 24.32
CA LEU A 274 -0.97 -11.38 24.62
C LEU A 274 -0.32 -12.16 23.46
N GLY A 275 -0.54 -11.77 22.20
CA GLY A 275 0.04 -12.44 21.03
C GLY A 275 1.56 -12.60 21.12
N PHE A 276 2.23 -11.66 21.80
CA PHE A 276 3.66 -11.73 22.09
C PHE A 276 4.05 -12.90 23.02
N TYR A 277 3.16 -13.35 23.90
CA TYR A 277 3.40 -14.52 24.78
C TYR A 277 3.41 -15.80 23.96
N TYR A 278 2.46 -15.95 23.03
CA TYR A 278 2.45 -17.07 22.08
C TYR A 278 3.65 -17.00 21.13
N LEU A 279 4.00 -15.81 20.62
CA LEU A 279 5.19 -15.61 19.80
C LEU A 279 6.48 -16.03 20.54
N TYR A 280 6.63 -15.66 21.81
CA TYR A 280 7.77 -16.11 22.61
C TYR A 280 7.80 -17.63 22.75
N GLY A 281 6.63 -18.25 22.98
CA GLY A 281 6.47 -19.70 22.97
C GLY A 281 6.93 -20.30 21.65
N ASP A 282 6.47 -19.80 20.52
CA ASP A 282 6.82 -20.30 19.20
C ASP A 282 8.32 -20.17 18.93
N ILE A 283 8.95 -19.04 19.29
CA ILE A 283 10.40 -18.84 19.16
C ILE A 283 11.18 -19.80 20.07
N ALA A 284 10.71 -20.03 21.30
CA ALA A 284 11.39 -20.91 22.25
C ALA A 284 11.28 -22.40 21.91
N HIS A 285 10.21 -22.81 21.22
CA HIS A 285 9.98 -24.21 20.83
C HIS A 285 10.40 -24.53 19.39
N SER A 286 10.64 -23.50 18.55
CA SER A 286 11.03 -23.65 17.14
C SER A 286 12.48 -23.22 16.85
N GLY A 287 13.30 -23.09 17.89
CA GLY A 287 14.76 -22.91 17.78
C GLY A 287 15.49 -24.20 17.40
#